data_AF-A0A964JR92-F1
#
_entry.id   AF-A0A964JR92-F1
#
_cell.length_a   1.000
_cell.length_b   1.000
_cell.length_c   1.000
_cell.angle_alpha   90.00
_cell.angle_beta   90.00
_cell.angle_gamma   90.00
#
_symmetry.space_group_name_H-M   'P 1'
#
loop_
_entity.id
_entity.type
_entity.pdbx_description
1 polymer ?
#
loop_
_entity_poly.entity_id
_entity_poly.type
_entity_poly.pdbx_seq_one_letter_code
_entity_poly.pdbx_strand_id
1 'polypeptide(L)'
;MARLTRPWILAASLCGCAGALSADPVANRGDSQGDGVLVGPERLDGAVHDGVVDDLPELDQPEPPDPLSCAPLSPCSDTCVDLTSDPQNCGQCGRTCVVPRAQASCVEGACAVGSCDVGYFDEDGALGNGCEVERLCIRGQPCATPCGGTGRTVCSGEQPTCVVPSETCNAIDDDCDGACDEGPVPFCRVGVHRGVGDGHVYSTDLALVQTPPYNVEHENFFQLYTEPRGGMRPVFLCPKGNGHRFLSSDNACELGRAPEATLGFWASSPLCGSTPLYRLYRGANDDHFYTTSAAERDNAVAIYGYLDEGIVGHVWESP
;
A
#
# COMPACT_ATOMS: atom_id res chain seq x y z
N MET A 1 7.72 50.86 -19.21
CA MET A 1 6.37 51.43 -19.51
C MET A 1 5.56 50.27 -20.10
N ALA A 2 4.47 49.75 -19.54
CA ALA A 2 3.63 50.12 -18.41
C ALA A 2 2.96 48.85 -17.81
N ARG A 3 2.87 48.84 -16.47
CA ARG A 3 1.75 48.46 -15.57
C ARG A 3 0.99 47.15 -15.84
N LEU A 4 1.10 46.10 -15.01
CA LEU A 4 0.39 45.89 -13.72
C LEU A 4 -1.10 46.26 -13.75
N THR A 5 -1.99 45.26 -13.62
CA THR A 5 -3.01 45.16 -12.54
C THR A 5 -3.81 43.85 -12.63
N ARG A 6 -3.68 43.00 -11.60
CA ARG A 6 -4.73 42.08 -11.13
C ARG A 6 -5.67 42.84 -10.20
N PRO A 7 -6.97 42.52 -10.14
CA PRO A 7 -7.75 42.72 -8.94
C PRO A 7 -8.22 41.39 -8.34
N TRP A 8 -8.24 41.42 -7.02
CA TRP A 8 -8.68 40.41 -6.08
C TRP A 8 -10.20 40.31 -6.05
N ILE A 9 -10.75 39.11 -5.81
CA ILE A 9 -12.11 38.93 -5.29
C ILE A 9 -12.02 38.02 -4.06
N LEU A 10 -12.39 38.57 -2.91
CA LEU A 10 -12.55 37.90 -1.63
C LEU A 10 -14.02 37.48 -1.44
N ALA A 11 -14.17 36.24 -0.96
CA ALA A 11 -15.16 35.71 -0.01
C ALA A 11 -16.67 35.97 -0.22
N ALA A 12 -17.45 34.89 -0.31
CA ALA A 12 -18.26 34.37 0.80
C ALA A 12 -19.36 33.44 0.25
N SER A 13 -19.28 32.15 0.56
CA SER A 13 -20.41 31.22 0.39
C SER A 13 -20.72 30.62 1.75
N LEU A 14 -21.79 31.10 2.38
CA LEU A 14 -22.40 30.57 3.59
C LEU A 14 -23.84 30.20 3.26
N CYS A 15 -24.10 28.92 3.05
CA CYS A 15 -25.41 28.32 3.23
C CYS A 15 -25.24 26.80 3.37
N GLY A 16 -25.72 26.21 4.47
CA GLY A 16 -25.67 24.76 4.64
C GLY A 16 -25.88 24.29 6.08
N CYS A 17 -27.13 24.42 6.54
CA CYS A 17 -27.85 23.57 7.50
C CYS A 17 -27.09 22.89 8.66
N ALA A 18 -27.41 23.33 9.87
CA ALA A 18 -27.21 22.58 11.11
C ALA A 18 -28.24 21.44 11.25
N GLY A 19 -27.78 20.26 11.65
CA GLY A 19 -28.66 19.15 12.03
C GLY A 19 -27.95 17.81 12.07
N ALA A 20 -27.20 17.53 13.15
CA ALA A 20 -26.81 16.17 13.50
C ALA A 20 -26.73 16.06 15.04
N LEU A 21 -27.69 15.33 15.60
CA LEU A 21 -27.73 14.92 17.00
C LEU A 21 -27.25 13.47 17.09
N SER A 22 -26.59 13.20 18.23
CA SER A 22 -26.46 11.89 18.90
C SER A 22 -25.47 10.88 18.32
N ALA A 23 -24.33 10.74 19.00
CA ALA A 23 -23.92 9.46 19.57
C ALA A 23 -22.84 9.69 20.64
N ASP A 24 -23.11 9.28 21.89
CA ASP A 24 -22.08 8.94 22.86
C ASP A 24 -22.34 7.52 23.38
N PRO A 25 -21.29 6.76 23.75
CA PRO A 25 -21.36 5.32 23.97
C PRO A 25 -21.51 4.96 25.45
N VAL A 26 -22.22 3.86 25.73
CA VAL A 26 -22.13 3.18 27.04
C VAL A 26 -21.99 1.68 26.81
N ALA A 27 -20.85 1.15 27.25
CA ALA A 27 -20.59 -0.27 27.41
C ALA A 27 -21.40 -0.83 28.60
N ASN A 28 -21.93 -2.04 28.48
CA ASN A 28 -21.90 -2.95 29.64
C ASN A 28 -22.00 -4.43 29.26
N ARG A 29 -21.25 -5.24 30.01
CA ARG A 29 -21.22 -6.71 30.02
C ARG A 29 -22.38 -7.25 30.87
N GLY A 30 -22.71 -8.53 30.66
CA GLY A 30 -22.97 -9.46 31.76
C GLY A 30 -24.37 -10.07 31.83
N ASP A 31 -24.40 -11.39 31.61
CA ASP A 31 -25.25 -12.43 32.21
C ASP A 31 -26.75 -12.20 32.48
N SER A 32 -27.56 -13.14 31.98
CA SER A 32 -28.56 -13.83 32.82
C SER A 32 -29.08 -15.09 32.12
N GLN A 33 -28.68 -16.25 32.65
CA GLN A 33 -29.44 -17.50 32.60
C GLN A 33 -30.66 -17.38 33.53
N GLY A 34 -31.81 -17.93 33.12
CA GLY A 34 -32.95 -18.28 33.98
C GLY A 34 -33.32 -19.73 33.68
N ASP A 35 -33.18 -20.65 34.63
CA ASP A 35 -34.14 -20.99 35.70
C ASP A 35 -35.40 -21.67 35.14
N GLY A 36 -35.81 -22.86 35.56
CA GLY A 36 -35.33 -23.75 36.61
C GLY A 36 -36.22 -24.99 36.67
N VAL A 37 -35.72 -26.10 37.23
CA VAL A 37 -36.53 -27.26 37.62
C VAL A 37 -36.14 -27.66 39.04
N LEU A 38 -37.14 -27.67 39.91
CA LEU A 38 -37.04 -27.92 41.34
C LEU A 38 -36.84 -29.41 41.63
N VAL A 39 -35.92 -29.70 42.55
CA VAL A 39 -35.61 -31.04 43.08
C VAL A 39 -36.17 -31.22 44.49
N GLY A 40 -36.67 -32.44 44.72
CA GLY A 40 -36.58 -33.16 46.00
C GLY A 40 -37.92 -33.48 46.69
N PRO A 41 -37.97 -34.50 47.58
CA PRO A 41 -36.86 -35.32 48.10
C PRO A 41 -37.07 -36.85 48.01
N GLU A 42 -35.97 -37.59 48.14
CA GLU A 42 -35.93 -39.05 48.31
C GLU A 42 -36.14 -39.48 49.78
N ARG A 43 -36.77 -40.63 50.00
CA ARG A 43 -36.36 -41.71 50.96
C ARG A 43 -37.37 -42.88 50.96
N LEU A 44 -36.93 -44.07 50.54
CA LEU A 44 -36.65 -45.29 51.33
C LEU A 44 -37.87 -46.03 51.92
N ASP A 45 -38.21 -47.21 51.38
CA ASP A 45 -38.03 -48.52 52.04
C ASP A 45 -38.92 -49.61 51.39
N GLY A 46 -38.44 -50.86 51.47
CA GLY A 46 -38.80 -51.97 50.59
C GLY A 46 -40.14 -52.67 50.84
N ALA A 47 -40.52 -53.51 49.88
CA ALA A 47 -41.36 -54.69 50.11
C ALA A 47 -41.15 -55.71 48.99
N VAL A 48 -40.90 -56.95 49.41
CA VAL A 48 -40.77 -58.15 48.60
C VAL A 48 -42.17 -58.62 48.16
N HIS A 49 -42.36 -58.94 46.88
CA HIS A 49 -43.32 -59.98 46.52
C HIS A 49 -42.89 -60.77 45.28
N ASP A 50 -42.89 -62.07 45.50
CA ASP A 50 -42.68 -63.19 44.58
C ASP A 50 -43.84 -63.31 43.59
N GLY A 51 -43.60 -63.79 42.36
CA GLY A 51 -44.66 -64.03 41.39
C GLY A 51 -44.20 -64.10 39.94
N VAL A 52 -43.76 -65.29 39.52
CA VAL A 52 -43.56 -65.71 38.12
C VAL A 52 -44.91 -65.73 37.38
N VAL A 53 -44.98 -65.10 36.20
CA VAL A 53 -45.73 -65.61 35.03
C VAL A 53 -44.98 -65.26 33.75
N ASP A 54 -44.76 -66.27 32.91
CA ASP A 54 -44.22 -66.20 31.55
C ASP A 54 -45.09 -65.29 30.66
N ASP A 55 -44.52 -64.21 30.15
CA ASP A 55 -45.02 -63.49 28.97
C ASP A 55 -43.92 -63.47 27.90
N LEU A 56 -44.20 -64.16 26.79
CA LEU A 56 -43.37 -64.23 25.59
C LEU A 56 -43.25 -62.82 24.98
N PRO A 57 -42.06 -62.35 24.57
CA PRO A 57 -41.94 -61.08 23.88
C PRO A 57 -42.53 -61.25 22.47
N GLU A 58 -43.57 -60.46 22.18
CA GLU A 58 -44.06 -60.22 20.83
C GLU A 58 -42.88 -59.68 20.01
N LEU A 59 -42.55 -60.35 18.91
CA LEU A 59 -41.49 -59.92 18.00
C LEU A 59 -41.92 -58.58 17.38
N ASP A 60 -41.36 -57.48 17.87
CA ASP A 60 -41.36 -56.19 17.19
C ASP A 60 -40.83 -56.43 15.77
N GLN A 61 -41.73 -56.42 14.79
CA GLN A 61 -41.33 -56.39 13.40
C GLN A 61 -40.72 -55.02 13.16
N PRO A 62 -39.46 -54.91 12.67
CA PRO A 62 -38.88 -53.62 12.37
C PRO A 62 -39.77 -52.92 11.35
N GLU A 63 -40.28 -51.74 11.72
CA GLU A 63 -40.96 -50.85 10.79
C GLU A 63 -40.05 -50.65 9.56
N PRO A 64 -40.59 -50.70 8.32
CA PRO A 64 -39.80 -50.49 7.13
C PRO A 64 -39.06 -49.14 7.26
N PRO A 65 -37.77 -49.04 6.85
CA PRO A 65 -37.03 -47.80 6.99
C PRO A 65 -37.82 -46.68 6.31
N ASP A 66 -38.03 -45.59 7.06
CA ASP A 66 -38.73 -44.41 6.57
C ASP A 66 -38.19 -44.01 5.19
N PRO A 67 -39.05 -43.77 4.18
CA PRO A 67 -38.58 -43.32 2.89
C PRO A 67 -37.82 -42.00 3.10
N LEU A 68 -36.56 -41.98 2.67
CA LEU A 68 -35.64 -40.84 2.76
C LEU A 68 -36.37 -39.55 2.36
N SER A 69 -36.76 -38.75 3.36
CA SER A 69 -37.45 -37.49 3.13
C SER A 69 -36.41 -36.44 2.75
N CYS A 70 -36.30 -36.19 1.44
CA CYS A 70 -35.30 -35.26 0.92
C CYS A 70 -35.79 -33.82 0.84
N ALA A 71 -37.07 -33.51 1.09
CA ALA A 71 -37.60 -32.16 0.89
C ALA A 71 -36.83 -31.12 1.73
N PRO A 72 -36.29 -30.04 1.12
CA PRO A 72 -36.57 -29.51 -0.22
C PRO A 72 -35.70 -30.02 -1.39
N LEU A 73 -34.74 -30.91 -1.14
CA LEU A 73 -33.86 -31.56 -2.13
C LEU A 73 -34.55 -32.74 -2.84
N SER A 74 -33.88 -33.32 -3.84
CA SER A 74 -34.38 -34.49 -4.58
C SER A 74 -33.70 -35.79 -4.15
N PRO A 75 -34.45 -36.91 -4.04
CA PRO A 75 -33.88 -38.22 -3.73
C PRO A 75 -33.14 -38.81 -4.93
N CYS A 76 -31.87 -39.13 -4.73
CA CYS A 76 -31.00 -39.85 -5.66
C CYS A 76 -30.47 -41.12 -5.00
N SER A 77 -31.25 -42.19 -5.13
CA SER A 77 -31.04 -43.46 -4.43
C SER A 77 -30.94 -43.23 -2.91
N ASP A 78 -29.76 -43.41 -2.33
CA ASP A 78 -29.55 -43.32 -0.87
C ASP A 78 -29.08 -41.92 -0.41
N THR A 79 -29.09 -40.92 -1.30
CA THR A 79 -28.62 -39.56 -1.02
C THR A 79 -29.62 -38.51 -1.48
N CYS A 80 -29.69 -37.38 -0.77
CA CYS A 80 -30.46 -36.22 -1.20
C CYS A 80 -29.53 -35.21 -1.87
N VAL A 81 -29.84 -34.77 -3.09
CA VAL A 81 -29.00 -33.83 -3.86
C VAL A 81 -29.84 -32.68 -4.40
N ASP A 82 -29.19 -31.55 -4.72
CA ASP A 82 -29.85 -30.39 -5.30
C ASP A 82 -29.80 -30.43 -6.83
N LEU A 83 -30.91 -30.81 -7.47
CA LEU A 83 -30.97 -30.85 -8.94
C LEU A 83 -30.95 -29.47 -9.59
N THR A 84 -31.11 -28.39 -8.83
CA THR A 84 -31.21 -27.03 -9.36
C THR A 84 -29.88 -26.29 -9.34
N SER A 85 -28.95 -26.66 -8.45
CA SER A 85 -27.68 -25.96 -8.26
C SER A 85 -26.44 -26.88 -8.17
N ASP A 86 -26.59 -28.19 -8.00
CA ASP A 86 -25.46 -29.12 -7.94
C ASP A 86 -24.93 -29.45 -9.34
N PRO A 87 -23.71 -29.02 -9.71
CA PRO A 87 -23.12 -29.33 -11.02
C PRO A 87 -22.83 -30.82 -11.20
N GLN A 88 -22.86 -31.66 -10.17
CA GLN A 88 -22.69 -33.11 -10.27
C GLN A 88 -24.03 -33.86 -10.47
N ASN A 89 -25.16 -33.20 -10.22
CA ASN A 89 -26.52 -33.76 -10.29
C ASN A 89 -27.51 -32.83 -11.00
N CYS A 90 -27.07 -32.10 -12.03
CA CYS A 90 -27.83 -30.99 -12.59
C CYS A 90 -29.03 -31.45 -13.42
N GLY A 91 -30.24 -31.10 -12.99
CA GLY A 91 -31.52 -31.45 -13.61
C GLY A 91 -31.94 -32.92 -13.43
N GLN A 92 -31.02 -33.82 -13.10
CA GLN A 92 -31.27 -35.22 -12.76
C GLN A 92 -30.10 -35.83 -11.99
N CYS A 93 -30.36 -36.88 -11.21
CA CYS A 93 -29.34 -37.64 -10.49
C CYS A 93 -28.18 -38.08 -11.40
N GLY A 94 -26.94 -37.84 -10.98
CA GLY A 94 -25.71 -38.26 -11.66
C GLY A 94 -25.40 -37.51 -12.96
N ARG A 95 -26.14 -36.47 -13.33
CA ARG A 95 -25.81 -35.62 -14.49
C ARG A 95 -24.76 -34.59 -14.10
N THR A 96 -23.50 -34.92 -14.33
CA THR A 96 -22.38 -34.01 -14.15
C THR A 96 -22.24 -33.05 -15.33
N CYS A 97 -22.20 -31.76 -15.06
CA CYS A 97 -21.88 -30.72 -16.02
C CYS A 97 -20.37 -30.68 -16.27
N VAL A 98 -19.98 -30.76 -17.54
CA VAL A 98 -18.59 -30.64 -17.98
C VAL A 98 -18.52 -29.49 -18.96
N VAL A 99 -17.68 -28.50 -18.66
CA VAL A 99 -17.46 -27.32 -19.50
C VAL A 99 -15.97 -27.26 -19.82
N PRO A 100 -15.57 -27.23 -21.11
CA PRO A 100 -14.16 -27.10 -21.46
C PRO A 100 -13.56 -25.81 -20.91
N ARG A 101 -12.40 -25.92 -20.24
CA ARG A 101 -11.60 -24.78 -19.75
C ARG A 101 -12.36 -23.85 -18.79
N ALA A 102 -13.28 -24.42 -18.01
CA ALA A 102 -14.09 -23.68 -17.05
C ALA A 102 -14.56 -24.59 -15.91
N GLN A 103 -14.83 -23.97 -14.76
CA GLN A 103 -15.67 -24.56 -13.74
C GLN A 103 -17.13 -24.56 -14.21
N ALA A 104 -17.75 -25.73 -14.23
CA ALA A 104 -19.16 -25.88 -14.58
C ALA A 104 -20.08 -25.39 -13.46
N SER A 105 -21.22 -24.80 -13.82
CA SER A 105 -22.30 -24.43 -12.89
C SER A 105 -23.60 -25.13 -13.26
N CYS A 106 -24.52 -25.19 -12.30
CA CYS A 106 -25.90 -25.62 -12.52
C CYS A 106 -26.83 -24.46 -12.13
N VAL A 107 -27.68 -24.05 -13.07
CA VAL A 107 -28.64 -22.96 -12.86
C VAL A 107 -30.00 -23.45 -13.30
N GLU A 108 -30.95 -23.51 -12.37
CA GLU A 108 -32.32 -23.97 -12.61
C GLU A 108 -32.38 -25.38 -13.25
N GLY A 109 -31.42 -26.25 -12.93
CA GLY A 109 -31.34 -27.61 -13.47
C GLY A 109 -30.78 -27.72 -14.88
N ALA A 110 -30.22 -26.63 -15.43
CA ALA A 110 -29.45 -26.62 -16.67
C ALA A 110 -27.96 -26.37 -16.40
N CYS A 111 -27.10 -27.10 -17.12
CA CYS A 111 -25.66 -26.85 -17.09
C CYS A 111 -25.36 -25.50 -17.71
N ALA A 112 -24.51 -24.72 -17.04
CA ALA A 112 -24.05 -23.43 -17.49
C ALA A 112 -22.53 -23.31 -17.28
N VAL A 113 -21.93 -22.31 -17.94
CA VAL A 113 -20.55 -21.90 -17.65
C VAL A 113 -20.57 -21.21 -16.29
N GLY A 114 -19.76 -21.67 -15.34
CA GLY A 114 -19.65 -21.08 -14.01
C GLY A 114 -18.60 -19.97 -13.99
N SER A 115 -17.34 -20.37 -13.99
CA SER A 115 -16.20 -19.45 -14.11
C SER A 115 -15.17 -20.04 -15.08
N CYS A 116 -14.66 -19.23 -16.00
CA CYS A 116 -13.58 -19.67 -16.87
C CYS A 116 -12.31 -19.95 -16.07
N ASP A 117 -11.54 -20.93 -16.53
CA ASP A 117 -10.19 -21.13 -16.02
C ASP A 117 -9.36 -19.86 -16.28
N VAL A 118 -8.37 -19.61 -15.43
CA VAL A 118 -7.51 -18.43 -15.52
C VAL A 118 -6.87 -18.36 -16.91
N GLY A 119 -7.10 -17.26 -17.63
CA GLY A 119 -6.59 -17.02 -18.99
C GLY A 119 -7.56 -17.38 -20.11
N TYR A 120 -8.72 -17.97 -19.79
CA TYR A 120 -9.75 -18.30 -20.75
C TYR A 120 -10.98 -17.40 -20.60
N PHE A 121 -11.65 -17.14 -21.72
CA PHE A 121 -12.81 -16.29 -21.81
C PHE A 121 -13.86 -16.96 -22.70
N ASP A 122 -15.11 -16.85 -22.27
CA ASP A 122 -16.30 -17.25 -23.01
C ASP A 122 -16.82 -16.00 -23.75
N GLU A 123 -16.65 -15.93 -25.07
CA GLU A 123 -17.08 -14.79 -25.88
C GLU A 123 -18.48 -14.98 -26.49
N ASP A 124 -18.90 -16.23 -26.68
CA ASP A 124 -20.15 -16.57 -27.38
C ASP A 124 -21.25 -17.15 -26.48
N GLY A 125 -20.95 -17.48 -25.23
CA GLY A 125 -21.87 -18.05 -24.25
C GLY A 125 -22.19 -19.53 -24.49
N ALA A 126 -21.43 -20.22 -25.35
CA ALA A 126 -21.77 -21.55 -25.80
C ALA A 126 -21.15 -22.65 -24.92
N LEU A 127 -22.03 -23.39 -24.24
CA LEU A 127 -21.66 -24.48 -23.33
C LEU A 127 -20.77 -25.56 -23.99
N GLY A 128 -20.93 -25.79 -25.30
CA GLY A 128 -20.25 -26.87 -26.02
C GLY A 128 -18.75 -26.66 -26.21
N ASN A 129 -18.31 -25.40 -26.34
CA ASN A 129 -16.92 -24.98 -26.49
C ASN A 129 -16.34 -24.36 -25.21
N GLY A 130 -17.19 -24.05 -24.22
CA GLY A 130 -16.79 -23.57 -22.91
C GLY A 130 -16.11 -22.22 -23.01
N CYS A 131 -15.02 -22.00 -22.28
CA CYS A 131 -14.26 -20.75 -22.39
C CYS A 131 -13.22 -20.88 -23.50
N GLU A 132 -13.60 -20.44 -24.69
CA GLU A 132 -12.96 -20.82 -25.93
C GLU A 132 -11.72 -20.01 -26.29
N VAL A 133 -11.65 -18.76 -25.83
CA VAL A 133 -10.59 -17.82 -26.16
C VAL A 133 -9.53 -17.80 -25.07
N GLU A 134 -8.28 -18.09 -25.44
CA GLU A 134 -7.11 -17.88 -24.58
C GLU A 134 -6.61 -16.44 -24.74
N ARG A 135 -6.47 -15.70 -23.63
CA ARG A 135 -5.78 -14.40 -23.64
C ARG A 135 -4.64 -14.42 -22.63
N LEU A 136 -3.44 -14.13 -23.13
CA LEU A 136 -2.23 -14.05 -22.32
C LEU A 136 -2.25 -12.88 -21.33
N CYS A 137 -3.01 -11.82 -21.63
CA CYS A 137 -3.19 -10.69 -20.72
C CYS A 137 -4.46 -10.82 -19.88
N ILE A 138 -4.29 -11.11 -18.60
CA ILE A 138 -5.35 -11.10 -17.60
C ILE A 138 -5.21 -9.83 -16.79
N ARG A 139 -6.18 -8.92 -16.83
CA ARG A 139 -6.14 -7.64 -16.09
C ARG A 139 -6.22 -7.87 -14.58
N GLY A 140 -5.41 -7.16 -13.81
CA GLY A 140 -5.47 -7.16 -12.35
C GLY A 140 -4.74 -8.32 -11.66
N GLN A 141 -4.10 -9.21 -12.43
CA GLN A 141 -3.26 -10.26 -11.86
C GLN A 141 -2.02 -9.66 -11.18
N PRO A 142 -1.56 -10.27 -10.08
CA PRO A 142 -0.29 -9.89 -9.49
C PRO A 142 0.82 -10.06 -10.53
N CYS A 143 1.64 -9.04 -10.69
CA CYS A 143 2.86 -9.08 -11.48
C CYS A 143 4.03 -8.59 -10.64
N ALA A 144 5.24 -9.01 -11.01
CA ALA A 144 6.47 -8.50 -10.44
C ALA A 144 7.28 -7.80 -11.53
N THR A 145 7.94 -6.70 -11.17
CA THR A 145 8.91 -6.03 -12.02
C THR A 145 10.29 -6.67 -11.85
N PRO A 146 11.21 -6.54 -12.83
CA PRO A 146 12.55 -7.13 -12.75
C PRO A 146 13.38 -6.70 -11.51
N CYS A 147 13.08 -5.54 -10.94
CA CYS A 147 13.73 -4.96 -9.76
C CYS A 147 13.06 -5.39 -8.44
N GLY A 148 11.97 -6.17 -8.48
CA GLY A 148 11.35 -6.77 -7.31
C GLY A 148 10.07 -6.08 -6.82
N GLY A 149 9.64 -4.99 -7.46
CA GLY A 149 8.35 -4.37 -7.20
C GLY A 149 7.19 -5.27 -7.58
N THR A 150 6.06 -5.14 -6.90
CA THR A 150 4.87 -5.95 -7.16
C THR A 150 3.69 -5.06 -7.52
N GLY A 151 2.98 -5.42 -8.59
CA GLY A 151 1.93 -4.60 -9.17
C GLY A 151 0.74 -5.40 -9.67
N ARG A 152 -0.07 -4.75 -10.49
CA ARG A 152 -1.18 -5.37 -11.20
C ARG A 152 -1.01 -5.22 -12.71
N THR A 153 -1.28 -6.30 -13.43
CA THR A 153 -1.27 -6.27 -14.90
C THR A 153 -2.37 -5.36 -15.45
N VAL A 154 -2.02 -4.54 -16.43
CA VAL A 154 -2.96 -3.87 -17.33
C VAL A 154 -2.75 -4.35 -18.76
N CYS A 155 -3.82 -4.37 -19.54
CA CYS A 155 -3.79 -4.85 -20.91
C CYS A 155 -3.88 -3.67 -21.88
N SER A 156 -2.80 -3.41 -22.61
CA SER A 156 -2.76 -2.50 -23.76
C SER A 156 -2.54 -3.32 -25.04
N GLY A 157 -3.52 -4.18 -25.35
CA GLY A 157 -3.40 -5.20 -26.41
C GLY A 157 -3.24 -6.62 -25.82
N GLU A 158 -2.49 -7.48 -26.51
CA GLU A 158 -2.31 -8.89 -26.15
C GLU A 158 -1.24 -9.12 -25.07
N GLN A 159 -0.36 -8.14 -24.82
CA GLN A 159 0.72 -8.24 -23.84
C GLN A 159 0.35 -7.56 -22.50
N PRO A 160 0.55 -8.23 -21.35
CA PRO A 160 0.39 -7.61 -20.04
C PRO A 160 1.54 -6.67 -19.75
N THR A 161 1.23 -5.42 -19.42
CA THR A 161 2.16 -4.48 -18.80
C THR A 161 1.91 -4.45 -17.31
N CYS A 162 2.96 -4.54 -16.49
CA CYS A 162 2.83 -4.43 -15.05
C CYS A 162 2.69 -2.96 -14.66
N VAL A 163 1.63 -2.60 -13.94
CA VAL A 163 1.49 -1.29 -13.30
C VAL A 163 1.69 -1.53 -11.82
N VAL A 164 2.83 -1.10 -11.29
CA VAL A 164 3.07 -1.11 -9.85
C VAL A 164 2.39 0.08 -9.19
N PRO A 165 2.03 -0.04 -7.90
CA PRO A 165 1.59 1.12 -7.12
C PRO A 165 2.70 2.17 -7.02
N SER A 166 2.33 3.37 -6.58
CA SER A 166 3.27 4.43 -6.23
C SER A 166 4.39 3.92 -5.32
N GLU A 167 5.59 4.41 -5.55
CA GLU A 167 6.80 4.12 -4.78
C GLU A 167 6.58 4.10 -3.25
N THR A 168 7.28 3.18 -2.58
CA THR A 168 7.30 3.07 -1.12
C THR A 168 8.63 3.58 -0.59
N CYS A 169 8.64 4.58 0.31
CA CYS A 169 9.88 5.19 0.85
C CYS A 169 10.91 4.22 1.47
N ASN A 170 11.69 3.53 0.65
CA ASN A 170 12.54 2.39 1.04
C ASN A 170 13.91 2.41 0.33
N ALA A 171 14.17 3.39 -0.55
CA ALA A 171 15.33 3.51 -1.43
C ALA A 171 15.53 2.32 -2.38
N ILE A 172 14.42 1.74 -2.83
CA ILE A 172 14.30 0.70 -3.85
C ILE A 172 13.44 1.28 -4.98
N ASP A 173 13.81 0.93 -6.20
CA ASP A 173 13.11 1.30 -7.42
C ASP A 173 11.95 0.30 -7.54
N ASP A 174 10.75 0.68 -7.11
CA ASP A 174 9.61 -0.24 -7.06
C ASP A 174 8.98 -0.40 -8.47
N ASP A 175 9.13 0.57 -9.37
CA ASP A 175 8.56 0.55 -10.73
C ASP A 175 9.54 0.22 -11.87
N CYS A 176 10.83 0.09 -11.55
CA CYS A 176 11.96 -0.12 -12.46
C CYS A 176 12.16 1.02 -13.47
N ASP A 177 11.77 2.25 -13.18
CA ASP A 177 12.02 3.39 -14.07
C ASP A 177 13.42 3.99 -13.91
N GLY A 178 14.19 3.52 -12.93
CA GLY A 178 15.54 3.95 -12.62
C GLY A 178 15.63 5.08 -11.60
N ALA A 179 14.50 5.60 -11.13
CA ALA A 179 14.37 6.39 -9.92
C ALA A 179 13.98 5.47 -8.75
N CYS A 180 14.21 5.95 -7.54
CA CYS A 180 13.63 5.33 -6.36
C CYS A 180 12.82 6.40 -5.69
N ASP A 181 11.71 6.03 -5.06
CA ASP A 181 10.95 6.91 -4.18
C ASP A 181 10.59 8.26 -4.83
N GLU A 182 10.36 8.29 -6.13
CA GLU A 182 9.94 9.48 -6.86
C GLU A 182 8.43 9.74 -6.78
N GLY A 183 8.06 10.99 -7.02
CA GLY A 183 6.67 11.43 -6.89
C GLY A 183 6.27 11.73 -5.43
N PRO A 184 4.98 11.90 -5.15
CA PRO A 184 4.52 12.38 -3.84
C PRO A 184 4.51 11.26 -2.79
N VAL A 185 5.67 10.68 -2.47
CA VAL A 185 5.83 9.70 -1.39
C VAL A 185 5.85 10.46 -0.05
N PRO A 186 4.78 10.38 0.78
CA PRO A 186 4.66 11.27 1.93
C PRO A 186 5.83 11.13 2.90
N PHE A 187 6.43 12.26 3.26
CA PHE A 187 7.55 12.37 4.21
C PHE A 187 8.83 11.64 3.79
N CYS A 188 8.97 11.20 2.53
CA CYS A 188 10.15 10.45 2.13
C CYS A 188 11.40 11.33 2.04
N ARG A 189 11.24 12.48 1.37
CA ARG A 189 12.29 13.47 1.24
C ARG A 189 11.84 14.84 1.72
N VAL A 190 12.83 15.65 2.05
CA VAL A 190 12.69 17.04 2.45
C VAL A 190 13.56 17.92 1.56
N GLY A 191 12.98 19.02 1.09
CA GLY A 191 13.65 19.96 0.21
C GLY A 191 14.63 20.83 0.96
N VAL A 192 15.83 20.97 0.41
CA VAL A 192 16.84 21.94 0.85
C VAL A 192 16.76 23.15 -0.06
N HIS A 193 16.47 24.30 0.53
CA HIS A 193 16.43 25.58 -0.15
C HIS A 193 17.84 26.18 -0.22
N ARG A 194 18.13 26.92 -1.29
CA ARG A 194 19.36 27.69 -1.50
C ARG A 194 19.07 29.18 -1.35
N GLY A 195 19.78 29.84 -0.44
CA GLY A 195 19.73 31.28 -0.25
C GLY A 195 21.07 31.93 -0.61
N VAL A 196 21.03 33.17 -1.09
CA VAL A 196 22.20 33.97 -1.48
C VAL A 196 22.17 35.35 -0.82
N GLY A 197 23.34 35.83 -0.38
CA GLY A 197 23.51 37.09 0.33
C GLY A 197 24.99 37.45 0.49
N ASP A 198 25.48 37.48 1.73
CA ASP A 198 26.92 37.62 2.03
C ASP A 198 27.73 36.32 1.76
N GLY A 199 27.04 35.32 1.19
CA GLY A 199 27.51 33.99 0.82
C GLY A 199 26.29 33.16 0.47
N HIS A 200 26.45 31.85 0.40
CA HIS A 200 25.35 30.93 0.23
C HIS A 200 24.96 30.24 1.54
N VAL A 201 23.68 29.91 1.65
CA VAL A 201 23.13 29.14 2.77
C VAL A 201 22.16 28.09 2.25
N TYR A 202 22.18 26.92 2.87
CA TYR A 202 21.38 25.77 2.48
C TYR A 202 20.66 25.23 3.71
N SER A 203 19.34 25.12 3.67
CA SER A 203 18.55 24.63 4.80
C SER A 203 17.21 24.06 4.35
N THR A 204 16.67 23.14 5.12
CA THR A 204 15.27 22.69 5.01
C THR A 204 14.28 23.68 5.64
N ASP A 205 14.78 24.67 6.39
CA ASP A 205 14.00 25.78 6.91
C ASP A 205 14.03 26.96 5.92
N LEU A 206 12.90 27.17 5.24
CA LEU A 206 12.72 28.30 4.31
C LEU A 206 12.92 29.66 5.01
N ALA A 207 12.58 29.79 6.29
CA ALA A 207 12.78 31.02 7.06
C ALA A 207 14.25 31.39 7.17
N LEU A 208 15.12 30.42 7.36
CA LEU A 208 16.57 30.65 7.49
C LEU A 208 17.18 31.17 6.18
N VAL A 209 16.76 30.65 5.03
CA VAL A 209 17.32 31.06 3.73
C VAL A 209 16.74 32.36 3.17
N GLN A 210 15.63 32.85 3.73
CA GLN A 210 14.98 34.11 3.34
C GLN A 210 15.20 35.26 4.34
N THR A 211 15.83 34.97 5.49
CA THR A 211 16.11 36.00 6.50
C THR A 211 17.38 36.77 6.11
N PRO A 212 17.36 38.11 6.16
CA PRO A 212 18.56 38.92 5.91
C PRO A 212 19.76 38.43 6.73
N PRO A 213 20.96 38.33 6.12
CA PRO A 213 21.35 38.94 4.85
C PRO A 213 20.98 38.14 3.57
N TYR A 214 20.27 37.02 3.69
CA TYR A 214 19.96 36.13 2.56
C TYR A 214 18.63 36.46 1.90
N ASN A 215 18.56 36.19 0.59
CA ASN A 215 17.33 36.06 -0.18
C ASN A 215 17.27 34.65 -0.76
N VAL A 216 16.06 34.13 -0.96
CA VAL A 216 15.87 32.83 -1.62
C VAL A 216 16.36 32.92 -3.05
N GLU A 217 17.33 32.06 -3.39
CA GLU A 217 17.79 31.88 -4.76
C GLU A 217 17.03 30.75 -5.43
N HIS A 218 16.82 29.64 -4.71
CA HIS A 218 16.03 28.50 -5.18
C HIS A 218 15.36 27.76 -4.02
N GLU A 219 14.05 27.50 -4.12
CA GLU A 219 13.36 26.63 -3.17
C GLU A 219 13.48 25.17 -3.58
N ASN A 220 13.62 24.24 -2.63
CA ASN A 220 13.70 22.80 -2.94
C ASN A 220 14.76 22.49 -4.01
N PHE A 221 15.94 23.12 -3.88
CA PHE A 221 17.02 23.04 -4.86
C PHE A 221 17.53 21.60 -5.04
N PHE A 222 17.55 20.83 -3.95
CA PHE A 222 17.68 19.38 -3.97
C PHE A 222 16.94 18.80 -2.77
N GLN A 223 16.85 17.47 -2.73
CA GLN A 223 16.05 16.72 -1.77
C GLN A 223 16.95 15.75 -1.01
N LEU A 224 16.68 15.62 0.29
CA LEU A 224 17.35 14.68 1.17
C LEU A 224 16.33 13.70 1.73
N TYR A 225 16.71 12.44 1.95
CA TYR A 225 15.86 11.53 2.70
C TYR A 225 15.67 12.04 4.14
N THR A 226 14.47 11.86 4.68
CA THR A 226 14.16 12.23 6.08
C THR A 226 14.67 11.19 7.08
N GLU A 227 14.87 9.95 6.63
CA GLU A 227 15.37 8.83 7.41
C GLU A 227 16.55 8.14 6.73
N PRO A 228 17.50 7.55 7.49
CA PRO A 228 18.62 6.85 6.90
C PRO A 228 18.17 5.55 6.22
N ARG A 229 18.77 5.27 5.05
CA ARG A 229 18.72 3.98 4.34
C ARG A 229 20.15 3.47 4.11
N GLY A 230 20.28 2.26 3.55
CA GLY A 230 21.59 1.66 3.30
C GLY A 230 22.49 2.56 2.44
N GLY A 231 23.73 2.82 2.91
CA GLY A 231 24.70 3.64 2.17
C GLY A 231 24.52 5.15 2.31
N MET A 232 23.55 5.63 3.09
CA MET A 232 23.33 7.05 3.32
C MET A 232 24.10 7.59 4.53
N ARG A 233 24.40 8.90 4.50
CA ARG A 233 25.05 9.64 5.58
C ARG A 233 24.20 10.83 5.99
N PRO A 234 24.18 11.19 7.28
CA PRO A 234 23.47 12.38 7.74
C PRO A 234 24.09 13.63 7.11
N VAL A 235 23.24 14.62 6.88
CA VAL A 235 23.62 15.95 6.41
C VAL A 235 23.33 16.93 7.52
N PHE A 236 24.38 17.60 7.97
CA PHE A 236 24.32 18.59 9.03
C PHE A 236 24.46 20.00 8.46
N LEU A 237 23.70 20.92 9.04
CA LEU A 237 23.93 22.34 8.87
C LEU A 237 24.98 22.79 9.88
N CYS A 238 26.16 23.10 9.38
CA CYS A 238 27.34 23.34 10.19
C CYS A 238 27.67 24.83 10.30
N PRO A 239 27.83 25.36 11.53
CA PRO A 239 28.16 26.76 11.74
C PRO A 239 29.63 27.04 11.45
N LYS A 240 29.88 28.19 10.82
CA LYS A 240 31.22 28.78 10.68
C LYS A 240 31.35 29.98 11.62
N GLY A 241 32.58 30.30 12.03
CA GLY A 241 32.86 31.33 13.04
C GLY A 241 32.47 32.77 12.66
N ASN A 242 32.18 33.02 11.39
CA ASN A 242 31.81 34.31 10.80
C ASN A 242 30.30 34.43 10.50
N GLY A 243 29.47 33.49 10.96
CA GLY A 243 28.02 33.48 10.70
C GLY A 243 27.62 32.79 9.39
N HIS A 244 28.58 32.34 8.60
CA HIS A 244 28.32 31.49 7.44
C HIS A 244 28.05 30.06 7.88
N ARG A 245 27.51 29.25 6.96
CA ARG A 245 27.20 27.85 7.19
C ARG A 245 27.68 27.01 6.03
N PHE A 246 27.81 25.71 6.28
CA PHE A 246 28.11 24.74 5.23
C PHE A 246 27.47 23.39 5.56
N LEU A 247 27.43 22.49 4.59
CA LEU A 247 26.89 21.16 4.76
C LEU A 247 28.03 20.18 5.01
N SER A 248 27.88 19.32 6.01
CA SER A 248 28.82 18.25 6.29
C SER A 248 28.10 16.99 6.76
N SER A 249 28.77 15.85 6.62
CA SER A 249 28.35 14.59 7.23
C SER A 249 29.17 14.23 8.47
N ASP A 250 30.05 15.13 8.91
CA ASP A 250 30.75 15.06 10.18
C ASP A 250 29.93 15.74 11.29
N ASN A 251 29.60 15.00 12.35
CA ASN A 251 28.87 15.53 13.51
C ASN A 251 29.72 16.48 14.38
N ALA A 252 31.02 16.64 14.05
CA ALA A 252 31.88 17.69 14.58
C ALA A 252 32.07 18.85 13.57
N CYS A 253 31.29 18.87 12.49
CA CYS A 253 31.29 19.92 11.48
C CYS A 253 32.68 20.24 10.93
N GLU A 254 33.56 19.25 10.77
CA GLU A 254 34.94 19.39 10.27
C GLU A 254 35.84 20.37 11.07
N LEU A 255 35.29 21.01 12.11
CA LEU A 255 35.86 22.14 12.84
C LEU A 255 35.83 21.91 14.36
N GLY A 256 35.42 20.73 14.83
CA GLY A 256 35.27 20.42 16.24
C GLY A 256 34.08 21.10 16.90
N ARG A 257 33.03 21.43 16.14
CA ARG A 257 31.84 22.15 16.60
C ARG A 257 30.59 21.30 16.39
N ALA A 258 29.61 21.46 17.28
CA ALA A 258 28.31 20.80 17.11
C ALA A 258 27.54 21.43 15.92
N PRO A 259 26.77 20.62 15.17
CA PRO A 259 25.90 21.13 14.11
C PRO A 259 24.73 21.93 14.68
N GLU A 260 24.22 22.89 13.89
CA GLU A 260 23.01 23.64 14.23
C GLU A 260 21.75 22.81 14.00
N ALA A 261 21.76 21.94 12.99
CA ALA A 261 20.63 21.06 12.66
C ALA A 261 21.08 19.82 11.86
N THR A 262 20.29 18.75 11.92
CA THR A 262 20.31 17.65 10.93
C THR A 262 19.26 17.95 9.87
N LEU A 263 19.67 18.06 8.62
CA LEU A 263 18.80 18.40 7.49
C LEU A 263 18.16 17.18 6.84
N GLY A 264 18.83 16.02 6.87
CA GLY A 264 18.37 14.79 6.25
C GLY A 264 19.53 13.87 5.93
N PHE A 265 19.39 13.02 4.91
CA PHE A 265 20.37 12.03 4.50
C PHE A 265 20.60 12.06 2.99
N TRP A 266 21.88 12.12 2.58
CA TRP A 266 22.30 11.92 1.19
C TRP A 266 22.96 10.55 1.02
N ALA A 267 23.07 10.05 -0.21
CA ALA A 267 23.78 8.80 -0.47
C ALA A 267 25.29 9.02 -0.62
N SER A 268 26.09 8.09 -0.09
CA SER A 268 27.57 8.14 -0.17
C SER A 268 28.10 7.71 -1.55
N SER A 269 27.27 7.04 -2.34
CA SER A 269 27.53 6.55 -3.69
C SER A 269 26.27 6.73 -4.54
N PRO A 270 26.34 6.65 -5.88
CA PRO A 270 25.16 6.73 -6.72
C PRO A 270 24.11 5.68 -6.30
N LEU A 271 22.89 6.14 -6.09
CA LEU A 271 21.66 5.34 -6.03
C LEU A 271 20.75 5.71 -7.21
N CYS A 272 19.77 4.86 -7.48
CA CYS A 272 18.61 5.15 -8.34
C CYS A 272 18.10 6.60 -8.19
N GLY A 273 17.90 7.27 -9.33
CA GLY A 273 17.41 8.64 -9.41
C GLY A 273 18.28 9.72 -8.77
N SER A 274 19.47 9.39 -8.25
CA SER A 274 20.31 10.35 -7.53
C SER A 274 21.29 11.09 -8.46
N THR A 275 21.53 12.35 -8.16
CA THR A 275 22.47 13.24 -8.86
C THR A 275 23.61 13.62 -7.91
N PRO A 276 24.88 13.65 -8.35
CA PRO A 276 25.99 14.09 -7.51
C PRO A 276 25.82 15.54 -7.05
N LEU A 277 26.09 15.80 -5.78
CA LEU A 277 26.17 17.15 -5.20
C LEU A 277 27.64 17.56 -5.08
N TYR A 278 28.03 18.59 -5.82
CA TYR A 278 29.37 19.17 -5.77
C TYR A 278 29.46 20.16 -4.62
N ARG A 279 30.54 20.10 -3.84
CA ARG A 279 30.92 21.12 -2.86
C ARG A 279 32.05 21.96 -3.41
N LEU A 280 31.88 23.26 -3.38
CA LEU A 280 32.87 24.24 -3.78
C LEU A 280 33.14 25.20 -2.62
N TYR A 281 34.37 25.68 -2.52
CA TYR A 281 34.78 26.58 -1.47
C TYR A 281 35.54 27.80 -1.99
N ARG A 282 35.19 28.99 -1.49
CA ARG A 282 35.87 30.24 -1.80
C ARG A 282 36.36 30.93 -0.52
N GLY A 283 37.64 30.76 -0.21
CA GLY A 283 38.25 31.29 1.02
C GLY A 283 38.24 32.81 1.15
N ALA A 284 38.13 33.57 0.05
CA ALA A 284 38.11 35.03 0.12
C ALA A 284 36.90 35.61 0.88
N ASN A 285 35.75 34.91 0.85
CA ASN A 285 34.55 35.29 1.60
C ASN A 285 34.05 34.14 2.48
N ASP A 286 34.90 33.12 2.71
CA ASP A 286 34.55 31.94 3.51
C ASP A 286 33.29 31.18 3.03
N ASP A 287 32.96 31.31 1.74
CA ASP A 287 31.69 30.86 1.15
C ASP A 287 31.75 29.41 0.67
N HIS A 288 30.72 28.62 0.99
CA HIS A 288 30.54 27.28 0.46
C HIS A 288 29.37 27.27 -0.52
N PHE A 289 29.63 26.74 -1.70
CA PHE A 289 28.67 26.67 -2.78
C PHE A 289 28.40 25.20 -3.11
N TYR A 290 27.12 24.83 -3.21
CA TYR A 290 26.68 23.47 -3.50
C TYR A 290 25.78 23.48 -4.73
N THR A 291 26.06 22.57 -5.66
CA THR A 291 25.29 22.45 -6.89
C THR A 291 25.24 21.02 -7.39
N THR A 292 24.12 20.64 -8.02
CA THR A 292 24.00 19.40 -8.80
C THR A 292 24.44 19.58 -10.26
N SER A 293 24.64 20.83 -10.71
CA SER A 293 25.03 21.16 -12.09
C SER A 293 26.55 21.21 -12.24
N ALA A 294 27.09 20.28 -13.02
CA ALA A 294 28.52 20.29 -13.38
C ALA A 294 28.92 21.58 -14.13
N ALA A 295 28.02 22.14 -14.94
CA ALA A 295 28.28 23.40 -15.65
C ALA A 295 28.32 24.60 -14.69
N GLU A 296 27.47 24.63 -13.66
CA GLU A 296 27.48 25.69 -12.64
C GLU A 296 28.77 25.61 -11.80
N ARG A 297 29.18 24.40 -11.41
CA ARG A 297 30.48 24.13 -10.77
C ARG A 297 31.64 24.65 -11.62
N ASP A 298 31.71 24.24 -12.89
CA ASP A 298 32.82 24.59 -13.79
C ASP A 298 32.92 26.11 -14.00
N ASN A 299 31.78 26.78 -14.14
CA ASN A 299 31.72 28.23 -14.23
C ASN A 299 32.14 28.92 -12.91
N ALA A 300 31.73 28.39 -11.76
CA ALA A 300 32.14 28.92 -10.45
C ALA A 300 33.65 28.83 -10.22
N VAL A 301 34.27 27.73 -10.63
CA VAL A 301 35.73 27.56 -10.60
C VAL A 301 36.41 28.55 -11.56
N ALA A 302 35.97 28.58 -12.83
CA ALA A 302 36.64 29.33 -13.88
C ALA A 302 36.52 30.86 -13.72
N ILE A 303 35.38 31.34 -13.25
CA ILE A 303 35.04 32.78 -13.27
C ILE A 303 35.06 33.40 -11.88
N TYR A 304 34.58 32.67 -10.86
CA TYR A 304 34.35 33.23 -9.53
C TYR A 304 35.40 32.83 -8.48
N GLY A 305 36.38 32.01 -8.87
CA GLY A 305 37.54 31.66 -8.04
C GLY A 305 37.22 30.68 -6.92
N TYR A 306 36.21 29.83 -7.10
CA TYR A 306 35.94 28.71 -6.21
C TYR A 306 36.94 27.59 -6.44
N LEU A 307 37.27 26.88 -5.36
CA LEU A 307 37.95 25.59 -5.39
C LEU A 307 36.90 24.48 -5.40
N ASP A 308 37.01 23.55 -6.34
CA ASP A 308 36.20 22.34 -6.35
C ASP A 308 36.73 21.37 -5.30
N GLU A 309 35.90 21.05 -4.30
CA GLU A 309 36.22 20.08 -3.24
C GLU A 309 35.65 18.69 -3.55
N GLY A 310 35.00 18.52 -4.70
CA GLY A 310 34.49 17.25 -5.20
C GLY A 310 33.05 16.95 -4.81
N ILE A 311 32.66 15.69 -5.01
CA ILE A 311 31.32 15.19 -4.71
C ILE A 311 31.23 14.86 -3.21
N VAL A 312 30.30 15.51 -2.51
CA VAL A 312 30.07 15.26 -1.07
C VAL A 312 29.01 14.20 -0.79
N GLY A 313 28.13 13.96 -1.75
CA GLY A 313 27.07 12.97 -1.68
C GLY A 313 26.22 12.98 -2.95
N HIS A 314 25.19 12.14 -2.99
CA HIS A 314 24.20 12.11 -4.07
C HIS A 314 22.82 12.43 -3.49
N VAL A 315 22.10 13.31 -4.17
CA VAL A 315 20.83 13.91 -3.75
C VAL A 315 19.78 13.74 -4.86
N TRP A 316 18.51 14.02 -4.56
CA TRP A 316 17.41 13.85 -5.50
C TRP A 316 16.79 15.18 -5.90
N GLU A 317 16.17 15.23 -7.07
CA GLU A 317 15.54 16.44 -7.60
C GLU A 317 14.04 16.52 -7.26
N SER A 318 13.40 15.38 -7.02
CA SER A 318 12.00 15.29 -6.61
C SER A 318 11.82 14.89 -5.16
N PRO A 319 10.75 15.36 -4.50
CA PRO A 319 10.29 14.84 -3.21
C PRO A 319 10.17 13.30 -3.20
#